data_AF-A0A966Q1T1-F1
#
_entry.id   AF-A0A966Q1T1-F1
#
_cell.length_a   1.000
_cell.length_b   1.000
_cell.length_c   1.000
_cell.angle_alpha   90.00
_cell.angle_beta   90.00
_cell.angle_gamma   90.00
#
_symmetry.space_group_name_H-M   'P 1'
#
loop_
_entity.id
_entity.type
_entity.pdbx_description
1 polymer ?
#
loop_
_entity_poly.entity_id
_entity_poly.type
_entity_poly.pdbx_seq_one_letter_code
_entity_poly.pdbx_strand_id
1 'polypeptide(L)' 'MKKAHPGFKKVAAGIAKKQGISMERASAIVAAGARKASKKAIKANPRLKKVSGVVKSKKK' A
#
# COMPACT_ATOMS: atom_id res chain seq x y z
N MET A 1 21.04 -7.63 -8.01
CA MET A 1 20.42 -7.18 -6.75
C MET A 1 18.93 -6.89 -6.96
N LYS A 2 18.00 -7.59 -6.30
CA LYS A 2 16.57 -7.23 -6.35
C LYS A 2 16.41 -5.88 -5.65
N LYS A 3 16.16 -4.79 -6.41
CA LYS A 3 15.81 -3.49 -5.83
C LYS A 3 14.57 -3.68 -4.97
N ALA A 4 14.75 -3.71 -3.65
CA ALA A 4 13.65 -3.81 -2.72
C ALA A 4 12.75 -2.60 -2.94
N HIS A 5 11.46 -2.85 -3.14
CA HIS A 5 10.49 -1.76 -3.30
C HIS A 5 10.62 -0.81 -2.11
N PRO A 6 10.66 0.52 -2.33
CA PRO A 6 10.63 1.48 -1.24
C PRO A 6 9.44 1.14 -0.34
N GLY A 7 9.69 0.96 0.96
CA GLY A 7 8.65 0.50 1.89
C GLY A 7 7.43 1.43 1.93
N PHE A 8 6.33 0.97 2.52
CA PHE A 8 5.03 1.67 2.53
C PHE A 8 5.14 3.15 2.94
N LYS A 9 5.89 3.44 4.02
CA LYS A 9 6.11 4.81 4.50
C LYS A 9 6.88 5.68 3.52
N LYS A 10 7.89 5.14 2.81
CA LYS A 10 8.68 5.90 1.83
C LYS A 10 7.85 6.26 0.60
N VAL A 11 6.98 5.34 0.15
CA VAL A 11 6.04 5.61 -0.95
C VAL A 11 5.06 6.70 -0.55
N ALA A 12 4.46 6.58 0.64
CA ALA A 12 3.55 7.58 1.15
C ALA A 12 4.26 8.95 1.27
N ALA A 13 5.47 9.02 1.82
CA ALA A 13 6.22 10.27 1.95
C ALA A 13 6.53 10.91 0.58
N GLY A 14 6.82 10.10 -0.43
CA GLY A 14 6.99 10.58 -1.81
C GLY A 14 5.70 11.17 -2.37
N ILE A 15 4.54 10.56 -2.09
CA ILE A 15 3.23 11.07 -2.52
C ILE A 15 2.89 12.37 -1.81
N ALA A 16 3.09 12.45 -0.48
CA ALA A 16 2.87 13.67 0.29
C ALA A 16 3.70 14.84 -0.27
N LYS A 17 4.99 14.63 -0.54
CA LYS A 17 5.86 15.65 -1.13
C LYS A 17 5.44 16.06 -2.54
N LYS A 18 5.03 15.10 -3.38
CA LYS A 18 4.63 15.36 -4.77
C LYS A 18 3.28 16.05 -4.89
N GLN A 19 2.33 15.71 -4.03
CA GLN A 19 0.96 16.21 -4.10
C GLN A 19 0.68 17.35 -3.11
N GLY A 20 1.63 17.68 -2.23
CA GLY A 20 1.42 18.71 -1.20
C GLY A 20 0.35 18.34 -0.18
N ILE A 21 0.12 17.04 0.05
CA ILE A 21 -0.93 16.56 0.96
C ILE A 21 -0.34 16.08 2.29
N SER A 22 -1.18 16.04 3.33
CA SER A 22 -0.78 15.50 4.62
C SER A 22 -0.36 14.03 4.52
N MET A 23 0.51 13.62 5.44
CA MET A 23 1.04 12.26 5.47
C MET A 23 -0.07 11.20 5.68
N GLU A 24 -1.12 11.58 6.39
CA GLU A 24 -2.30 10.76 6.60
C GLU A 24 -3.04 10.49 5.27
N ARG A 25 -3.29 11.54 4.49
CA ARG A 25 -3.94 11.43 3.17
C ARG A 25 -3.10 10.60 2.20
N ALA A 26 -1.80 10.86 2.15
CA ALA A 26 -0.89 10.07 1.32
C ALA A 26 -0.86 8.59 1.72
N SER A 27 -0.87 8.28 3.02
CA SER A 27 -0.95 6.90 3.52
C SER A 27 -2.26 6.22 3.15
N ALA A 28 -3.38 6.96 3.19
CA ALA A 28 -4.69 6.47 2.77
C ALA A 28 -4.73 6.13 1.27
N ILE A 29 -4.08 6.92 0.42
CA ILE A 29 -3.97 6.66 -1.03
C ILE A 29 -3.20 5.36 -1.28
N VAL A 30 -2.04 5.17 -0.64
CA VAL A 30 -1.25 3.93 -0.78
C VAL A 30 -2.04 2.73 -0.26
N ALA A 31 -2.76 2.88 0.86
CA ALA A 31 -3.61 1.82 1.41
C ALA A 31 -4.77 1.46 0.46
N ALA A 32 -5.40 2.45 -0.17
CA ALA A 32 -6.45 2.21 -1.17
C ALA A 32 -5.91 1.45 -2.39
N GLY A 33 -4.73 1.82 -2.88
CA GLY A 33 -4.04 1.08 -3.95
C GLY A 33 -3.74 -0.37 -3.56
N ALA A 34 -3.30 -0.60 -2.31
CA ALA A 34 -3.09 -1.95 -1.79
C ALA A 34 -4.39 -2.76 -1.71
N ARG A 35 -5.52 -2.15 -1.34
CA ARG A 35 -6.84 -2.81 -1.26
C ARG A 35 -7.39 -3.20 -2.63
N LYS A 36 -7.11 -2.41 -3.66
CA LYS A 36 -7.51 -2.69 -5.05
C LYS A 36 -6.52 -3.61 -5.78
N ALA A 37 -5.41 -3.99 -5.15
CA ALA A 37 -4.39 -4.82 -5.78
C ALA A 37 -4.93 -6.21 -6.16
N SER A 38 -4.49 -6.74 -7.31
CA SER A 38 -4.92 -8.05 -7.78
C SER A 38 -4.34 -9.19 -6.93
N LYS A 39 -4.99 -10.37 -6.95
CA LYS A 39 -4.49 -11.58 -6.25
C LYS A 39 -3.04 -11.92 -6.64
N LYS A 40 -2.68 -11.72 -7.91
CA LYS A 40 -1.31 -11.92 -8.43
C LYS A 40 -0.31 -10.94 -7.79
N ALA A 41 -0.69 -9.66 -7.66
CA ALA A 41 0.12 -8.64 -7.00
C ALA A 41 0.28 -8.91 -5.49
N ILE A 42 -0.78 -9.36 -4.81
CA ILE A 42 -0.74 -9.75 -3.39
C ILE A 42 0.15 -10.99 -3.18
N LYS A 43 0.12 -11.97 -4.10
CA LYS A 43 1.01 -13.14 -4.05
C LYS A 43 2.48 -12.75 -4.28
N ALA A 44 2.74 -11.82 -5.20
CA ALA A 44 4.08 -11.31 -5.48
C ALA A 44 4.63 -10.43 -4.35
N ASN A 45 3.76 -9.73 -3.62
CA ASN A 45 4.14 -8.91 -2.47
C ASN A 45 3.28 -9.24 -1.23
N PRO A 46 3.68 -10.24 -0.42
CA PRO A 46 2.94 -10.63 0.77
C PRO A 46 2.85 -9.51 1.82
N ARG A 47 3.67 -8.44 1.73
CA ARG A 47 3.57 -7.28 2.62
C ARG A 47 2.28 -6.49 2.45
N LEU A 48 1.61 -6.60 1.29
CA LEU A 48 0.30 -5.96 1.07
C LEU A 48 -0.77 -6.50 2.02
N LYS A 49 -0.64 -7.76 2.48
CA LYS A 49 -1.55 -8.36 3.48
C LYS A 49 -1.50 -7.67 4.84
N LYS A 50 -0.45 -6.89 5.13
CA LYS A 50 -0.34 -6.10 6.37
C LYS A 50 -1.26 -4.88 6.39
N VAL A 51 -1.77 -4.46 5.22
CA VAL A 51 -2.74 -3.36 5.13
C VAL A 51 -4.14 -3.92 5.40
N SER A 52 -4.84 -3.32 6.34
CA SER A 52 -6.22 -3.70 6.68
C SER A 52 -7.15 -3.59 5.47
N GLY A 53 -7.98 -4.62 5.27
CA GLY A 53 -8.94 -4.69 4.17
C GLY A 53 -8.39 -5.16 2.82
N VAL A 54 -7.09 -5.48 2.70
CA VAL A 54 -6.52 -6.07 1.46
C VAL A 54 -6.93 -7.52 1.28
N VAL A 55 -6.93 -8.27 2.38
CA VAL A 55 -7.53 -9.60 2.43
C VAL A 55 -8.91 -9.37 3.03
N LYS A 56 -9.98 -9.60 2.26
CA LYS A 56 -11.30 -9.79 2.88
C LYS A 56 -11.13 -10.99 3.80
N SER A 57 -10.98 -10.77 5.11
CA SER A 57 -11.53 -11.75 6.03
C SER A 57 -13.01 -11.83 5.63
N LYS A 58 -13.48 -13.02 5.29
CA LYS A 58 -14.92 -13.24 5.15
C LYS A 58 -15.52 -12.72 6.46
N LYS A 59 -16.17 -11.55 6.41
CA LYS A 59 -17.08 -11.14 7.48
C LYS A 59 -18.20 -12.18 7.41
N LYS A 60 -18.18 -13.12 8.36
CA LYS A 60 -19.29 -14.01 8.61
C LYS A 60 -20.40 -13.18 9.24
#